data_AF-A0A6F7W9Y6-F1
#
_entry.id   AF-A0A6F7W9Y6-F1
#
_cell.length_a   1.000
_cell.length_b   1.000
_cell.length_c   1.000
_cell.angle_alpha   90.00
_cell.angle_beta   90.00
_cell.angle_gamma   90.00
#
_symmetry.space_group_name_H-M   'P 1'
#
loop_
_entity.id
_entity.type
_entity.pdbx_description
1 polymer ?
#
loop_
_entity_poly.entity_id
_entity_poly.type
_entity_poly.pdbx_seq_one_letter_code
_entity_poly.pdbx_strand_id
1 'polypeptide(L)' 'MANGANAPAGPGAPGGSVSLNSATAEQLDTLPGVGPVLARHILDYRSRHGGFRSIDELREVNGIGERRFADLRPLVRP' A
#
# COMPACT_ATOMS: atom_id res chain seq x y z
N MET A 1 -0.70 -25.11 -24.49
CA MET A 1 -1.37 -24.11 -23.63
C MET A 1 -0.47 -23.89 -22.43
N ALA A 2 0.15 -22.71 -22.32
CA ALA A 2 1.20 -22.43 -21.34
C ALA A 2 0.62 -22.24 -19.93
N ASN A 3 1.34 -22.80 -18.96
CA ASN A 3 1.04 -22.85 -17.54
C ASN A 3 0.60 -21.51 -16.94
N GLY A 4 -0.59 -21.50 -16.32
CA GLY A 4 -0.98 -20.48 -15.37
C GLY A 4 -0.07 -20.54 -14.15
N ALA A 5 0.84 -19.57 -14.06
CA ALA A 5 1.70 -19.38 -12.91
C ALA A 5 0.83 -19.11 -11.69
N ASN A 6 0.63 -20.16 -10.90
CA ASN A 6 0.20 -20.11 -9.52
C ASN A 6 1.31 -19.36 -8.76
N ALA A 7 1.09 -18.10 -8.42
CA ALA A 7 1.85 -17.47 -7.36
C ALA A 7 1.12 -17.77 -6.05
N PRO A 8 1.67 -18.61 -5.16
CA PRO A 8 1.25 -18.59 -3.77
C PRO A 8 1.75 -17.26 -3.21
N ALA A 9 0.90 -16.22 -3.23
CA ALA A 9 1.11 -15.05 -2.39
C ALA A 9 0.98 -15.55 -0.95
N GLY A 10 2.10 -15.99 -0.38
CA GLY A 10 2.18 -16.50 0.97
C GLY A 10 1.66 -15.48 1.99
N PRO A 11 1.21 -15.93 3.16
CA PRO A 11 0.73 -15.05 4.21
C PRO A 11 1.90 -14.15 4.65
N GLY A 12 1.86 -12.89 4.20
CA GLY A 12 2.90 -11.92 4.50
C GLY A 12 2.83 -11.49 5.96
N ALA A 13 3.67 -12.09 6.81
CA ALA A 13 4.30 -11.50 7.99
C ALA A 13 5.25 -12.54 8.61
N PRO A 14 6.50 -12.17 8.95
CA PRO A 14 6.70 -11.42 10.19
C PRO A 14 7.82 -10.37 10.08
N GLY A 15 7.44 -9.09 10.16
CA GLY A 15 8.37 -7.98 10.42
C GLY A 15 8.79 -7.18 9.19
N GLY A 16 8.22 -5.97 9.05
CA GLY A 16 8.90 -4.89 8.35
C GLY A 16 7.99 -3.84 7.76
N SER A 17 7.43 -4.08 6.57
CA SER A 17 6.75 -3.01 5.86
C SER A 17 5.85 -3.50 4.70
N VAL A 18 4.69 -2.88 4.53
CA VAL A 18 3.75 -3.07 3.42
C VAL A 18 4.24 -2.32 2.18
N SER A 19 4.35 -3.00 1.03
CA SER A 19 4.79 -2.39 -0.22
C SER A 19 3.65 -1.69 -0.95
N LEU A 20 3.69 -0.37 -1.13
CA LEU A 20 2.61 0.41 -1.74
C LEU A 20 2.34 0.02 -3.19
N ASN A 21 3.39 -0.31 -3.94
CA ASN A 21 3.26 -0.76 -5.32
C ASN A 21 2.55 -2.11 -5.44
N SER A 22 2.76 -3.04 -4.50
CA SER A 22 2.22 -4.40 -4.57
C SER A 22 1.08 -4.67 -3.58
N ALA A 23 0.79 -3.74 -2.67
CA ALA A 23 -0.21 -3.91 -1.65
C ALA A 23 -1.62 -3.93 -2.25
N THR A 24 -2.47 -4.76 -1.65
CA THR A 24 -3.90 -4.79 -1.90
C THR A 24 -4.63 -3.81 -0.98
N ALA A 25 -5.90 -3.52 -1.30
CA ALA A 25 -6.73 -2.68 -0.44
C ALA A 25 -6.79 -3.22 1.00
N GLU A 26 -6.84 -4.54 1.17
CA GLU A 26 -6.89 -5.20 2.48
C GLU A 26 -5.56 -5.03 3.23
N GLN A 27 -4.41 -5.20 2.56
CA GLN A 27 -3.11 -4.94 3.20
C GLN A 27 -2.94 -3.48 3.60
N LEU A 28 -3.44 -2.55 2.79
CA LEU A 28 -3.44 -1.14 3.13
C LEU A 28 -4.38 -0.86 4.32
N ASP A 29 -5.57 -1.46 4.34
CA ASP A 29 -6.55 -1.34 5.44
C ASP A 29 -6.04 -1.92 6.77
N THR A 30 -5.15 -2.92 6.74
CA THR A 30 -4.50 -3.41 7.97
C THR A 30 -3.56 -2.39 8.62
N LEU A 31 -3.23 -1.30 7.93
CA LEU A 31 -2.33 -0.29 8.45
C LEU A 31 -3.06 0.71 9.37
N PRO A 32 -2.43 1.08 10.50
CA PRO A 32 -3.04 2.00 11.46
C PRO A 32 -3.30 3.37 10.81
N GLY A 33 -4.57 3.77 10.80
CA GLY A 33 -5.00 5.05 10.23
C GLY A 33 -5.29 5.02 8.73
N VAL A 34 -5.06 3.90 8.04
CA VAL A 34 -5.53 3.68 6.68
C VAL A 34 -6.87 2.97 6.74
N GLY A 35 -7.92 3.65 6.28
CA GLY A 35 -9.24 3.06 6.16
C GLY A 35 -9.56 2.63 4.73
N PRO A 36 -10.74 2.03 4.50
CA PRO A 36 -11.15 1.49 3.21
C PRO A 36 -11.24 2.55 2.10
N VAL A 37 -11.56 3.80 2.47
CA VAL A 37 -11.57 4.94 1.53
C VAL A 37 -10.16 5.26 1.05
N LEU A 38 -9.21 5.28 1.98
CA LEU A 38 -7.84 5.65 1.70
C LEU A 38 -7.10 4.56 0.94
N ALA A 39 -7.30 3.30 1.31
CA ALA A 39 -6.81 2.16 0.55
C ALA A 39 -7.25 2.24 -0.93
N ARG A 40 -8.48 2.67 -1.19
CA ARG A 40 -9.00 2.92 -2.54
C ARG A 40 -8.29 4.08 -3.24
N HIS A 41 -8.07 5.20 -2.54
CA HIS A 41 -7.33 6.33 -3.09
C HIS A 41 -5.87 5.97 -3.40
N ILE A 42 -5.21 5.15 -2.59
CA ILE A 42 -3.85 4.66 -2.84
C ILE A 42 -3.81 3.81 -4.11
N LEU A 43 -4.78 2.91 -4.30
CA LEU A 43 -4.88 2.08 -5.50
C LEU A 43 -5.15 2.92 -6.76
N ASP A 44 -6.04 3.90 -6.67
CA ASP A 44 -6.35 4.83 -7.76
C ASP A 44 -5.13 5.71 -8.10
N TYR A 45 -4.46 6.27 -7.08
CA TYR A 45 -3.21 7.02 -7.24
C TYR A 45 -2.14 6.16 -7.93
N ARG A 46 -1.93 4.92 -7.46
CA ARG A 46 -1.00 3.96 -8.08
C ARG A 46 -1.34 3.74 -9.55
N SER A 47 -2.61 3.54 -9.88
CA SER A 47 -3.05 3.29 -11.25
C SER A 47 -2.87 4.51 -12.16
N ARG A 48 -3.01 5.72 -11.63
CA ARG A 48 -2.86 6.97 -12.39
C ARG A 48 -1.40 7.38 -12.56
N HIS A 49 -0.58 7.21 -11.53
CA HIS A 49 0.84 7.58 -11.53
C HIS A 49 1.76 6.46 -12.02
N GLY A 50 1.25 5.24 -12.15
CA GLY A 50 2.02 4.06 -12.54
C GLY A 50 2.86 3.46 -11.40
N GLY A 51 2.64 3.89 -10.16
CA GLY A 51 3.37 3.43 -8.98
C GLY A 51 3.61 4.51 -7.94
N PHE A 52 4.08 4.09 -6.76
CA PHE A 52 4.70 4.94 -5.75
C PHE A 52 6.22 4.87 -5.94
N ARG A 53 6.89 6.00 -6.19
CA ARG A 53 8.35 6.10 -6.21
C ARG A 53 8.92 6.30 -4.83
N SER A 54 8.14 6.86 -3.92
CA SER A 54 8.56 7.11 -2.54
C SER A 54 7.40 6.96 -1.58
N ILE A 55 7.72 6.62 -0.33
CA ILE A 55 6.77 6.56 0.78
C ILE A 55 6.02 7.89 0.92
N ASP A 56 6.75 8.96 0.64
CA ASP A 56 6.36 10.35 0.71
C ASP A 56 5.23 10.75 -0.28
N GLU A 57 4.96 9.94 -1.30
CA GLU A 57 3.78 10.13 -2.18
C GLU A 57 2.48 9.67 -1.51
N LEU A 58 2.51 8.89 -0.43
CA LEU A 58 1.31 8.68 0.39
C LEU A 58 0.76 10.01 0.90
N ARG A 59 1.62 11.00 1.17
CA ARG A 59 1.20 12.33 1.62
C ARG A 59 0.32 13.04 0.60
N GLU A 60 0.58 12.79 -0.69
CA GLU A 60 -0.16 13.36 -1.81
C GLU A 60 -1.54 12.71 -1.95
N VAL A 61 -1.71 11.51 -1.39
CA VAL A 61 -3.00 10.80 -1.40
C VAL A 61 -3.98 11.53 -0.49
N ASN A 62 -5.09 11.97 -1.10
CA ASN A 62 -6.13 12.72 -0.41
C ASN A 62 -6.70 11.91 0.77
N GLY A 63 -6.54 12.42 1.99
CA GLY A 63 -6.95 11.76 3.24
C GLY A 63 -5.80 11.24 4.11
N ILE A 64 -4.54 11.28 3.64
CA ILE A 64 -3.37 10.97 4.46
C ILE A 64 -2.90 12.24 5.15
N GLY A 65 -3.25 12.38 6.43
CA GLY A 65 -2.71 13.44 7.27
C GLY A 65 -1.31 13.09 7.79
N GLU A 66 -0.57 14.11 8.24
CA GLU A 66 0.78 13.96 8.82
C GLU A 66 0.84 12.89 9.92
N ARG A 67 -0.19 12.82 10.76
CA ARG A 67 -0.27 11.85 11.85
C ARG A 67 -0.33 10.42 11.33
N ARG A 68 -1.17 10.16 10.32
CA ARG A 68 -1.26 8.84 9.67
C ARG A 68 0.04 8.51 8.97
N PHE A 69 0.58 9.46 8.19
CA PHE A 69 1.84 9.26 7.50
C PHE A 69 2.97 8.90 8.46
N ALA A 70 3.07 9.54 9.63
CA ALA A 70 4.11 9.25 10.62
C ALA A 70 4.04 7.80 11.13
N ASP A 71 2.84 7.28 11.41
CA ASP A 71 2.62 5.89 11.83
C ASP A 71 2.86 4.88 10.69
N LEU A 72 2.54 5.28 9.45
CA LEU A 72 2.70 4.44 8.26
C LEU A 72 4.13 4.36 7.78
N ARG A 73 4.88 5.47 7.80
CA ARG A 73 6.23 5.59 7.24
C ARG A 73 7.20 4.48 7.68
N PRO A 74 7.25 4.02 8.95
CA PRO A 74 8.08 2.88 9.33
C PRO A 74 7.52 1.52 8.91
N LEU A 75 6.22 1.44 8.63
CA LEU A 75 5.47 0.24 8.27
C LEU A 75 5.21 0.10 6.77
N VAL A 76 5.66 1.04 5.93
CA VAL A 76 5.43 1.00 4.48
C VAL A 76 6.70 1.26 3.69
N ARG A 77 6.73 0.76 2.46
CA ARG A 77 7.82 0.93 1.50
C ARG A 77 7.22 1.16 0.10
N PRO A 78 7.90 1.90 -0.80
CA PRO A 78 7.43 2.10 -2.17
C PRO A 78 7.28 0.75 -2.86
#